data_AF-A0A124FM63-F1
#
_entry.id   AF-A0A124FM63-F1
#
_cell.length_a   1.000
_cell.length_b   1.000
_cell.length_c   1.000
_cell.angle_alpha   90.00
_cell.angle_beta   90.00
_cell.angle_gamma   90.00
#
_symmetry.space_group_name_H-M   'P 1'
#
loop_
_entity.id
_entity.type
_entity.pdbx_description
1 polymer ?
#
loop_
_entity_poly.entity_id
_entity_poly.type
_entity_poly.pdbx_seq_one_letter_code
_entity_poly.pdbx_strand_id
1 'polypeptide(L)'
;MIEREKVAEAARTIKDYFSPVDPGEFESETGIGAGDFREIVPREFDGRIFAIDGSNVVVFDLGNVSLNRIRAGYVVYRGREWQKTVVTYDDLFTADRENYRQHFGRFRRGIFGLAEPFELKTEEELDRISTFYRDLQEHVALSEAVSEATTGDLVLYDGGFSLWRDPYYREVLNQIFEQAEGRG
;
A
#
# COMPACT_ATOMS: atom_id res chain seq x y z
N MET A 1 14.66 0.62 -27.76
CA MET A 1 14.00 1.89 -28.13
C MET A 1 12.54 1.58 -28.35
N ILE A 2 11.64 2.07 -27.50
CA ILE A 2 10.20 1.92 -27.76
C ILE A 2 9.87 2.90 -28.89
N GLU A 3 9.30 2.39 -29.98
CA GLU A 3 8.88 3.20 -31.12
C GLU A 3 7.83 4.22 -30.65
N ARG A 4 8.07 5.51 -30.89
CA ARG A 4 7.18 6.61 -30.48
C ARG A 4 5.73 6.38 -30.92
N GLU A 5 5.53 5.71 -32.05
CA GLU A 5 4.20 5.36 -32.56
C GLU A 5 3.45 4.37 -31.66
N LYS A 6 4.13 3.36 -31.10
CA LYS A 6 3.51 2.39 -30.17
C LYS A 6 3.09 3.04 -28.85
N VAL A 7 3.89 3.99 -28.35
CA VAL A 7 3.53 4.77 -27.15
C VAL A 7 2.33 5.69 -27.45
N ALA A 8 2.31 6.31 -28.63
CA ALA A 8 1.20 7.17 -29.04
C ALA A 8 -0.10 6.38 -29.27
N GLU A 9 -0.01 5.16 -29.79
CA GLU A 9 -1.15 4.26 -29.95
C GLU A 9 -1.70 3.82 -28.60
N ALA A 10 -0.84 3.35 -27.68
CA ALA A 10 -1.25 3.03 -26.32
C ALA A 10 -1.89 4.23 -25.61
N ALA A 11 -1.33 5.44 -25.76
CA ALA A 11 -1.89 6.66 -25.19
C ALA A 11 -3.27 7.01 -25.76
N ARG A 12 -3.53 6.75 -27.04
CA ARG A 12 -4.86 6.93 -27.65
C ARG A 12 -5.86 5.91 -27.11
N THR A 13 -5.50 4.64 -27.06
CA THR A 13 -6.36 3.59 -26.47
C THR A 13 -6.68 3.90 -25.01
N ILE A 14 -5.68 4.28 -24.21
CA ILE A 14 -5.85 4.71 -22.82
C ILE A 14 -6.79 5.91 -22.75
N LYS A 15 -6.60 6.94 -23.60
CA LYS A 15 -7.48 8.10 -23.66
C LYS A 15 -8.92 7.72 -23.99
N ASP A 16 -9.16 6.77 -24.88
CA ASP A 16 -10.52 6.33 -25.23
C ASP A 16 -11.16 5.58 -24.06
N TYR A 17 -10.38 4.79 -23.30
CA TYR A 17 -10.84 4.13 -22.07
C TYR A 17 -11.12 5.10 -20.90
N PHE A 18 -10.34 6.18 -20.79
CA PHE A 18 -10.49 7.21 -19.76
C PHE A 18 -11.25 8.44 -20.24
N SER A 19 -11.82 8.40 -21.45
CA SER A 19 -12.60 9.53 -21.95
C SER A 19 -13.78 9.69 -20.99
N PRO A 20 -13.90 10.84 -20.31
CA PRO A 20 -14.98 11.02 -19.37
C PRO A 20 -16.29 10.86 -20.13
N VAL A 21 -17.08 9.87 -19.72
CA VAL A 21 -18.44 9.68 -20.23
C VAL A 21 -19.16 11.01 -20.03
N ASP A 22 -19.81 11.53 -21.08
CA ASP A 22 -20.61 12.74 -20.93
C ASP A 22 -21.61 12.51 -19.79
N PRO A 23 -21.81 13.44 -18.85
CA PRO A 23 -22.70 13.24 -17.73
C PRO A 23 -24.12 12.79 -18.15
N GLY A 24 -24.61 13.25 -19.30
CA GLY A 24 -25.90 12.82 -19.85
C GLY A 24 -25.88 11.42 -20.44
N GLU A 25 -24.78 11.01 -21.07
CA GLU A 25 -24.57 9.62 -21.52
C GLU A 25 -24.51 8.67 -20.32
N PHE A 26 -23.73 9.02 -19.29
CA PHE A 26 -23.62 8.26 -18.04
C PHE A 26 -24.98 8.10 -17.34
N GLU A 27 -25.74 9.19 -17.20
CA GLU A 27 -27.09 9.14 -16.61
C GLU A 27 -28.03 8.28 -17.45
N SER A 28 -27.95 8.34 -18.79
CA SER A 28 -28.79 7.52 -19.68
C SER A 28 -28.49 6.02 -19.59
N GLU A 29 -27.22 5.64 -19.40
CA GLU A 29 -26.80 4.23 -19.32
C GLU A 29 -27.00 3.64 -17.93
N THR A 30 -26.76 4.43 -16.88
CA THR A 30 -26.73 3.94 -15.49
C THR A 30 -27.98 4.28 -14.69
N GLY A 31 -28.75 5.29 -15.14
CA GLY A 31 -29.85 5.88 -14.37
C GLY A 31 -29.40 6.71 -13.16
N ILE A 32 -28.10 6.95 -13.00
CA ILE A 32 -27.52 7.74 -11.90
C ILE A 32 -27.34 9.19 -12.39
N GLY A 33 -28.13 10.11 -11.82
CA GLY A 33 -28.10 11.53 -12.16
C GLY A 33 -27.38 12.37 -11.11
N ALA A 34 -27.27 13.69 -11.37
CA ALA A 34 -26.64 14.63 -10.45
C ALA A 34 -27.25 14.63 -9.04
N GLY A 35 -28.55 14.33 -8.91
CA GLY A 35 -29.27 14.26 -7.64
C GLY A 35 -28.92 13.03 -6.78
N ASP A 36 -28.31 12.00 -7.36
CA ASP A 36 -27.87 10.81 -6.65
C ASP A 36 -26.52 11.01 -5.96
N PHE A 37 -25.74 12.00 -6.40
CA PHE A 37 -24.50 12.39 -5.77
C PHE A 37 -24.78 13.24 -4.53
N ARG A 38 -24.19 12.84 -3.40
CA ARG A 38 -24.21 13.62 -2.16
C ARG A 38 -22.88 14.31 -2.00
N GLU A 39 -22.92 15.62 -1.78
CA GLU A 39 -21.71 16.36 -1.40
C GLU A 39 -21.15 15.78 -0.11
N ILE A 40 -19.87 15.42 -0.14
CA ILE A 40 -19.12 15.07 1.06
C ILE A 40 -18.71 16.39 1.70
N VAL A 41 -19.47 16.84 2.69
CA VAL A 41 -19.12 18.01 3.52
C VAL A 41 -18.21 17.54 4.64
N PRO A 42 -16.89 17.83 4.61
CA PRO A 42 -15.98 17.40 5.67
C PRO A 42 -16.36 18.09 6.97
N ARG A 43 -16.39 17.34 8.07
CA ARG A 43 -16.52 17.93 9.41
C ARG A 43 -15.19 18.48 9.87
N GLU A 44 -15.22 19.45 10.78
CA GLU A 44 -14.00 19.87 11.46
C GLU A 44 -13.39 18.67 12.19
N PHE A 45 -12.09 18.48 11.95
CA PHE A 45 -11.29 17.39 12.47
C PHE A 45 -9.97 17.98 12.96
N ASP A 46 -9.80 18.01 14.28
CA ASP A 46 -8.65 18.65 14.93
C ASP A 46 -7.44 17.72 15.05
N GLY A 47 -7.66 16.43 14.80
CA GLY A 47 -6.61 15.42 14.79
C GLY A 47 -5.67 15.55 13.58
N ARG A 48 -4.62 14.75 13.62
CA ARG A 48 -3.71 14.54 12.49
C ARG A 48 -4.19 13.35 11.67
N ILE A 49 -3.95 13.40 10.37
CA ILE A 49 -4.22 12.31 9.45
C ILE A 49 -2.89 11.72 9.02
N PHE A 50 -2.66 10.46 9.34
CA PHE A 50 -1.51 9.68 8.88
C PHE A 50 -1.96 8.86 7.69
N ALA A 51 -1.37 9.04 6.51
CA ALA A 51 -1.66 8.23 5.33
C ALA A 51 -0.42 7.42 4.96
N ILE A 52 -0.57 6.09 4.99
CA ILE A 52 0.47 5.10 4.74
C ILE A 52 0.34 4.60 3.31
N ASP A 53 1.47 4.53 2.60
CA ASP A 53 1.55 3.95 1.26
C ASP A 53 2.94 3.34 1.01
N GLY A 54 3.02 2.42 0.06
CA GLY A 54 4.19 1.70 -0.36
C GLY A 54 4.29 1.59 -1.88
N SER A 55 5.51 1.65 -2.38
CA SER A 55 5.81 1.53 -3.80
C SER A 55 6.95 0.55 -4.04
N ASN A 56 6.88 -0.12 -5.18
CA ASN A 56 7.94 -0.99 -5.66
C ASN A 56 8.19 -0.75 -7.15
N VAL A 57 9.46 -0.85 -7.55
CA VAL A 57 9.85 -0.87 -8.96
C VAL A 57 10.89 -1.95 -9.18
N VAL A 58 10.72 -2.73 -10.25
CA VAL A 58 11.72 -3.71 -10.70
C VAL A 58 12.89 -2.93 -11.31
N VAL A 59 14.06 -3.03 -10.69
CA VAL A 59 15.30 -2.41 -11.17
C VAL A 59 15.99 -3.31 -12.18
N PHE A 60 15.97 -4.61 -11.93
CA PHE A 60 16.61 -5.61 -12.76
C PHE A 60 15.93 -6.97 -12.61
N ASP A 61 15.83 -7.72 -13.70
CA ASP A 61 15.13 -9.01 -13.75
C ASP A 61 15.91 -10.02 -14.61
N LEU A 62 16.25 -11.15 -14.02
CA LEU A 62 16.93 -12.29 -14.65
C LEU A 62 16.00 -13.50 -14.85
N GLY A 63 14.71 -13.35 -14.62
CA GLY A 63 13.69 -14.39 -14.72
C GLY A 63 13.57 -15.23 -13.45
N ASN A 64 14.68 -15.73 -12.91
CA ASN A 64 14.69 -16.51 -11.66
C ASN A 64 15.00 -15.67 -10.41
N VAL A 65 15.56 -14.48 -10.61
CA VAL A 65 15.89 -13.51 -9.56
C VAL A 65 15.55 -12.12 -10.07
N SER A 66 14.85 -11.32 -9.25
CA SER A 66 14.64 -9.90 -9.55
C SER A 66 15.12 -9.01 -8.41
N LEU A 67 15.69 -7.87 -8.78
CA LEU A 67 16.09 -6.82 -7.85
C LEU A 67 15.05 -5.71 -7.91
N ASN A 68 14.47 -5.40 -6.76
CA ASN A 68 13.36 -4.46 -6.63
C ASN A 68 13.80 -3.33 -5.72
N ARG A 69 13.53 -2.07 -6.10
CA ARG A 69 13.61 -0.96 -5.14
C ARG A 69 12.25 -0.79 -4.51
N ILE A 70 12.20 -0.90 -3.19
CA ILE A 70 10.96 -0.78 -2.41
C ILE A 70 11.10 0.43 -1.51
N ARG A 71 10.04 1.24 -1.47
CA ARG A 71 9.92 2.37 -0.56
C ARG A 71 8.57 2.31 0.13
N ALA A 72 8.54 2.47 1.44
CA ALA A 72 7.33 2.58 2.24
C ALA A 72 7.47 3.70 3.27
N GLY A 73 6.35 4.27 3.66
CA GLY A 73 6.33 5.34 4.63
C GLY A 73 4.93 5.90 4.81
N TYR A 74 4.87 7.08 5.41
CA TYR A 74 3.61 7.76 5.63
C TYR A 74 3.77 9.28 5.62
N VAL A 75 2.67 9.95 5.33
CA VAL A 75 2.55 11.41 5.38
C VAL A 75 1.60 11.80 6.48
N VAL A 76 1.86 12.95 7.11
CA VAL A 76 1.02 13.49 8.18
C VAL A 76 0.42 14.81 7.72
N TYR A 77 -0.89 14.93 7.87
CA TYR A 77 -1.65 16.16 7.63
C TYR A 77 -2.35 16.62 8.91
N ARG A 78 -2.69 17.90 9.00
CA ARG A 78 -3.69 18.44 9.92
C ARG A 78 -4.70 19.22 9.11
N GLY A 79 -5.95 18.76 9.10
CA GLY A 79 -6.92 19.24 8.12
C GLY A 79 -6.40 19.07 6.69
N ARG A 80 -6.17 20.18 5.98
CA ARG A 80 -5.64 20.20 4.60
C ARG A 80 -4.15 20.53 4.52
N GLU A 81 -3.49 20.78 5.64
CA GLU A 81 -2.11 21.21 5.68
C GLU A 81 -1.16 20.03 5.89
N TRP A 82 -0.25 19.84 4.94
CA TRP A 82 0.85 18.89 5.07
C TRP A 82 1.76 19.28 6.24
N GLN A 83 2.15 18.31 7.06
CA GLN A 83 3.01 18.50 8.22
C GLN A 83 4.39 17.88 8.01
N LYS A 84 4.44 16.59 7.65
CA LYS A 84 5.69 15.86 7.41
C LYS A 84 5.49 14.64 6.52
N THR A 85 6.61 14.15 5.98
CA THR A 85 6.74 12.85 5.31
C THR A 85 7.77 12.03 6.06
N VAL A 86 7.43 10.78 6.39
CA VAL A 86 8.32 9.81 7.05
C VAL A 86 8.54 8.65 6.09
N VAL A 87 9.80 8.29 5.87
CA VAL A 87 10.20 7.13 5.06
C VAL A 87 10.75 6.09 6.01
N THR A 88 10.05 4.98 6.17
CA THR A 88 10.42 3.89 7.09
C THR A 88 11.25 2.82 6.39
N TYR A 89 11.13 2.72 5.07
CA TYR A 89 11.92 1.83 4.24
C TYR A 89 12.22 2.48 2.88
N ASP A 90 13.47 2.42 2.43
CA ASP A 90 13.90 2.80 1.07
C ASP A 90 15.19 2.04 0.76
N ASP A 91 15.05 0.82 0.27
CA ASP A 91 16.18 -0.06 -0.01
C ASP A 91 15.86 -1.04 -1.14
N LEU A 92 16.89 -1.77 -1.57
CA LEU A 92 16.80 -2.85 -2.51
C LEU A 92 16.34 -4.14 -1.82
N PHE A 93 15.49 -4.87 -2.51
CA PHE A 93 15.02 -6.20 -2.15
C PHE A 93 15.34 -7.16 -3.29
N THR A 94 16.08 -8.22 -2.98
CA THR A 94 16.35 -9.29 -3.94
C THR A 94 15.29 -10.35 -3.76
N ALA A 95 14.39 -10.46 -4.74
CA ALA A 95 13.42 -11.53 -4.85
C ALA A 95 14.15 -12.79 -5.33
N ASP A 96 14.63 -13.54 -4.35
CA ASP A 96 15.36 -14.79 -4.54
C ASP A 96 14.82 -15.85 -3.59
N ARG A 97 14.60 -17.06 -4.12
CA ARG A 97 14.06 -18.21 -3.38
C ARG A 97 14.98 -18.63 -2.24
N GLU A 98 16.29 -18.43 -2.36
CA GLU A 98 17.24 -18.88 -1.34
C GLU A 98 17.20 -18.00 -0.09
N ASN A 99 16.98 -16.69 -0.26
CA ASN A 99 17.28 -15.71 0.79
C ASN A 99 16.07 -14.89 1.28
N TYR A 100 14.90 -14.96 0.63
CA TYR A 100 13.75 -14.15 1.00
C TYR A 100 13.36 -14.27 2.48
N ARG A 101 13.42 -15.48 3.05
CA ARG A 101 13.02 -15.75 4.44
C ARG A 101 13.79 -14.90 5.44
N GLN A 102 15.07 -14.64 5.16
CA GLN A 102 15.91 -13.79 6.00
C GLN A 102 15.45 -12.33 5.95
N HIS A 103 15.11 -11.83 4.76
CA HIS A 103 14.59 -10.47 4.58
C HIS A 103 13.30 -10.26 5.37
N PHE A 104 12.31 -11.13 5.21
CA PHE A 104 11.04 -11.04 5.96
C PHE A 104 11.26 -11.23 7.46
N GLY A 105 12.08 -12.22 7.84
CA GLY A 105 12.35 -12.56 9.24
C GLY A 105 12.99 -11.42 10.03
N ARG A 106 13.80 -10.57 9.38
CA ARG A 106 14.41 -9.38 10.01
C ARG A 106 13.33 -8.46 10.59
N PHE A 107 12.32 -8.12 9.80
CA PHE A 107 11.26 -7.19 10.22
C PHE A 107 10.19 -7.89 11.06
N ARG A 108 9.78 -9.11 10.70
CA ARG A 108 8.81 -9.89 11.47
C ARG A 108 9.25 -10.14 12.92
N ARG A 109 10.51 -10.54 13.13
CA ARG A 109 11.06 -10.71 14.48
C ARG A 109 11.40 -9.37 15.13
N GLY A 110 12.08 -8.49 14.39
CA GLY A 110 12.64 -7.26 14.95
C GLY A 110 11.59 -6.24 15.39
N ILE A 111 10.46 -6.16 14.68
CA ILE A 111 9.41 -5.18 14.92
C ILE A 111 8.19 -5.81 15.56
N PHE A 112 7.75 -6.97 15.05
CA PHE A 112 6.49 -7.60 15.47
C PHE A 112 6.68 -8.77 16.46
N GLY A 113 7.93 -9.10 16.85
CA GLY A 113 8.21 -10.19 17.79
C GLY A 113 7.82 -11.60 17.30
N LEU A 114 7.53 -11.76 16.00
CA LEU A 114 7.03 -13.02 15.44
C LEU A 114 8.19 -13.98 15.17
N ALA A 115 8.29 -15.04 15.97
CA ALA A 115 9.37 -16.02 15.89
C ALA A 115 9.31 -16.89 14.63
N GLU A 116 8.11 -17.18 14.14
CA GLU A 116 7.90 -18.05 12.98
C GLU A 116 8.47 -17.42 11.69
N PRO A 117 9.19 -18.20 10.87
CA PRO A 117 9.69 -17.71 9.59
C PRO A 117 8.52 -17.46 8.62
N PHE A 118 8.66 -16.43 7.79
CA PHE A 118 7.78 -16.28 6.64
C PHE A 118 8.09 -17.39 5.62
N GLU A 119 7.09 -18.18 5.27
CA GLU A 119 7.18 -19.25 4.26
C GLU A 119 6.08 -19.09 3.23
N LEU A 120 6.45 -19.10 1.95
CA LEU A 120 5.48 -19.18 0.86
C LEU A 120 4.79 -20.55 0.88
N LYS A 121 3.51 -20.59 0.55
CA LYS A 121 2.71 -21.82 0.47
C LYS A 121 2.84 -22.53 -0.87
N THR A 122 3.06 -21.78 -1.95
CA THR A 122 3.22 -22.31 -3.30
C THR A 122 4.45 -21.73 -3.99
N GLU A 123 4.92 -22.40 -5.05
CA GLU A 123 6.04 -21.89 -5.84
C GLU A 123 5.63 -20.68 -6.70
N GLU A 124 4.37 -20.62 -7.14
CA GLU A 124 3.81 -19.50 -7.94
C GLU A 124 3.79 -18.17 -7.16
N GLU A 125 3.74 -18.24 -5.83
CA GLU A 125 3.84 -17.05 -4.98
C GLU A 125 5.22 -16.39 -5.00
N LEU A 126 6.25 -17.10 -5.48
CA LEU A 126 7.60 -16.54 -5.63
C LEU A 126 7.59 -15.33 -6.58
N ASP A 127 6.77 -15.36 -7.63
CA ASP A 127 6.63 -14.26 -8.59
C ASP A 127 6.04 -12.99 -7.94
N ARG A 128 5.35 -13.16 -6.80
CA ARG A 128 4.69 -12.08 -6.06
C ARG A 128 5.45 -11.65 -4.81
N ILE A 129 6.64 -12.21 -4.58
CA ILE A 129 7.35 -12.03 -3.33
C ILE A 129 7.75 -10.58 -3.04
N SER A 130 8.07 -9.80 -4.08
CA SER A 130 8.36 -8.37 -3.95
C SER A 130 7.13 -7.58 -3.52
N THR A 131 5.94 -7.98 -3.97
CA THR A 131 4.67 -7.41 -3.51
C THR A 131 4.47 -7.74 -2.04
N PHE A 132 4.67 -9.00 -1.64
CA PHE A 132 4.53 -9.37 -0.23
C PHE A 132 5.50 -8.65 0.69
N TYR A 133 6.72 -8.43 0.21
CA TYR A 133 7.72 -7.72 0.97
C TYR A 133 7.40 -6.23 1.06
N ARG A 134 6.89 -5.61 -0.01
CA ARG A 134 6.39 -4.22 0.00
C ARG A 134 5.24 -4.07 1.01
N ASP A 135 4.26 -4.96 0.97
CA ASP A 135 3.12 -4.95 1.91
C ASP A 135 3.62 -5.08 3.36
N LEU A 136 4.62 -5.94 3.62
CA LEU A 136 5.28 -5.98 4.94
C LEU A 136 5.90 -4.63 5.34
N GLN A 137 6.56 -3.92 4.42
CA GLN A 137 7.15 -2.61 4.73
C GLN A 137 6.07 -1.54 4.98
N GLU A 138 4.92 -1.63 4.32
CA GLU A 138 3.77 -0.78 4.64
C GLU A 138 3.23 -1.08 6.03
N HIS A 139 3.15 -2.34 6.45
CA HIS A 139 2.76 -2.70 7.81
C HIS A 139 3.75 -2.18 8.87
N VAL A 140 5.04 -2.14 8.54
CA VAL A 140 6.05 -1.49 9.39
C VAL A 140 5.77 0.01 9.50
N ALA A 141 5.51 0.69 8.37
CA ALA A 141 5.12 2.10 8.36
C ALA A 141 3.83 2.35 9.17
N LEU A 142 2.86 1.45 9.07
CA LEU A 142 1.61 1.50 9.82
C LEU A 142 1.84 1.35 11.32
N SER A 143 2.66 0.40 11.76
CA SER A 143 3.00 0.21 13.18
C SER A 143 3.68 1.45 13.76
N GLU A 144 4.61 2.05 13.01
CA GLU A 144 5.27 3.30 13.40
C GLU A 144 4.27 4.46 13.47
N ALA A 145 3.41 4.64 12.47
CA ALA A 145 2.37 5.67 12.46
C ALA A 145 1.41 5.52 13.65
N VAL A 146 0.95 4.31 13.96
CA VAL A 146 0.14 4.03 15.16
C VAL A 146 0.90 4.34 16.44
N SER A 147 2.22 4.14 16.47
CA SER A 147 3.06 4.47 17.63
C SER A 147 3.21 5.99 17.86
N GLU A 148 3.12 6.79 16.80
CA GLU A 148 3.17 8.25 16.87
C GLU A 148 1.79 8.90 17.03
N ALA A 149 0.72 8.20 16.64
CA ALA A 149 -0.64 8.66 16.73
C ALA A 149 -1.11 8.76 18.19
N THR A 150 -1.97 9.74 18.43
CA THR A 150 -2.63 10.00 19.71
C THR A 150 -4.14 9.94 19.54
N THR A 151 -4.88 9.80 20.65
CA THR A 151 -6.35 9.80 20.65
C THR A 151 -6.90 10.98 19.84
N GLY A 152 -7.80 10.68 18.89
CA GLY A 152 -8.39 11.66 17.99
C GLY A 152 -7.64 11.85 16.66
N ASP A 153 -6.43 11.30 16.50
CA ASP A 153 -5.79 11.19 15.19
C ASP A 153 -6.46 10.09 14.34
N LEU A 154 -6.30 10.19 13.02
CA LEU A 154 -6.80 9.24 12.05
C LEU A 154 -5.61 8.59 11.32
N VAL A 155 -5.60 7.26 11.25
CA VAL A 155 -4.58 6.50 10.52
C VAL A 155 -5.24 5.80 9.33
N LEU A 156 -4.79 6.12 8.13
CA LEU A 156 -5.29 5.64 6.85
C LEU A 156 -4.24 4.75 6.19
N TYR A 157 -4.60 3.51 5.90
CA TYR A 157 -3.75 2.54 5.24
C TYR A 157 -4.26 2.32 3.81
N ASP A 158 -3.39 2.51 2.80
CA ASP A 158 -3.71 2.16 1.41
C ASP A 158 -3.59 0.64 1.20
N GLY A 159 -4.60 -0.08 1.66
CA GLY A 159 -4.65 -1.53 1.52
C GLY A 159 -6.00 -2.11 1.96
N GLY A 160 -6.41 -3.18 1.30
CA GLY A 160 -7.62 -3.90 1.69
C GLY A 160 -7.35 -4.75 2.92
N PHE A 161 -8.11 -4.55 4.00
CA PHE A 161 -8.12 -5.48 5.15
C PHE A 161 -8.65 -6.88 4.80
N SER A 162 -9.05 -7.14 3.55
CA SER A 162 -9.18 -8.52 3.04
C SER A 162 -7.88 -9.32 3.22
N LEU A 163 -6.72 -8.65 3.19
CA LEU A 163 -5.39 -9.20 3.51
C LEU A 163 -5.26 -9.63 4.98
N TRP A 164 -6.10 -9.17 5.89
CA TRP A 164 -6.11 -9.67 7.28
C TRP A 164 -6.51 -11.15 7.38
N ARG A 165 -7.30 -11.64 6.42
CA ARG A 165 -7.61 -13.07 6.31
C ARG A 165 -6.42 -13.86 5.77
N ASP A 166 -5.48 -13.20 5.11
CA ASP A 166 -4.24 -13.80 4.63
C ASP A 166 -3.36 -14.19 5.83
N PRO A 167 -3.02 -15.48 6.00
CA PRO A 167 -2.16 -15.91 7.09
C PRO A 167 -0.76 -15.29 7.05
N TYR A 168 -0.31 -14.70 5.93
CA TYR A 168 0.98 -14.00 5.88
C TYR A 168 1.05 -12.77 6.79
N TYR A 169 -0.06 -12.06 6.96
CA TYR A 169 -0.09 -10.76 7.65
C TYR A 169 -0.99 -10.73 8.88
N ARG A 170 -1.81 -11.76 9.11
CA ARG A 170 -2.74 -11.78 10.24
C ARG A 170 -2.08 -11.45 11.57
N GLU A 171 -0.96 -12.10 11.89
CA GLU A 171 -0.26 -11.87 13.16
C GLU A 171 0.34 -10.47 13.25
N VAL A 172 0.91 -9.98 12.15
CA VAL A 172 1.46 -8.62 12.05
C VAL A 172 0.36 -7.58 12.29
N LEU A 173 -0.78 -7.74 11.61
CA LEU A 173 -1.93 -6.84 11.76
C LEU A 173 -2.57 -6.95 13.14
N ASN A 174 -2.66 -8.13 13.74
CA ASN A 174 -3.14 -8.28 15.11
C ASN A 174 -2.28 -7.50 16.10
N GLN A 175 -0.95 -7.55 15.98
CA GLN A 175 -0.05 -6.76 16.82
C GLN A 175 -0.28 -5.24 16.64
N ILE A 176 -0.47 -4.78 15.40
CA ILE A 176 -0.78 -3.37 15.10
C ILE A 176 -2.14 -2.96 15.70
N PHE A 177 -3.15 -3.83 15.62
CA PHE A 177 -4.47 -3.56 16.18
C PHE A 177 -4.45 -3.54 17.70
N GLU A 178 -3.77 -4.49 18.35
CA GLU A 178 -3.56 -4.47 19.81
C GLU A 178 -2.86 -3.17 20.26
N GLN A 179 -1.86 -2.72 19.50
CA GLN A 179 -1.17 -1.45 19.74
C GLN A 179 -2.11 -0.24 19.57
N ALA A 180 -2.99 -0.26 18.56
CA ALA A 180 -3.95 0.81 18.31
C ALA A 180 -5.03 0.86 19.40
N GLU A 181 -5.61 -0.28 19.78
CA GLU A 181 -6.62 -0.38 20.84
C GLU A 181 -6.12 0.13 22.18
N GLY A 182 -4.83 -0.11 22.49
CA GLY A 182 -4.20 0.41 23.71
C GLY A 182 -4.09 1.95 23.77
N ARG A 183 -4.36 2.66 22.67
CA ARG A 183 -4.24 4.14 22.58
C ARG A 183 -5.58 4.88 22.59
N GLY A 184 -6.70 4.15 22.65
CA GLY A 184 -8.05 4.72 22.58
C GLY A 184 -8.41 5.18 21.18
#